data_AF-A0A920QF63-F1
#
_entry.id   AF-A0A920QF63-F1
#
_cell.length_a   1.000
_cell.length_b   1.000
_cell.length_c   1.000
_cell.angle_alpha   90.00
_cell.angle_beta   90.00
_cell.angle_gamma   90.00
#
_symmetry.space_group_name_H-M   'P 1'
#
loop_
_entity.id
_entity.type
_entity.pdbx_description
1 polymer ?
#
loop_
_entity_poly.entity_id
_entity_poly.type
_entity_poly.pdbx_seq_one_letter_code
_entity_poly.pdbx_strand_id
1 'polypeptide(L)'
;MTLPVDSPMLLAIMKSSPLRLAKLDEKSIITRVNLVQVGDAQILTIPGEALPNIGYYLKRKMTGRHNFLFGLTNDALGYILTKEDWNSFERYDYVTRISLGESTAEILIRESLRLVNGIAAK
;
A
#
# COMPACT_ATOMS: atom_id res chain seq x y z
N MET A 1 -0.19 7.99 -5.44
CA MET A 1 -0.69 8.46 -4.13
C MET A 1 0.47 8.91 -3.28
N THR A 2 0.22 9.80 -2.33
CA THR A 2 1.24 10.29 -1.39
C THR A 2 1.04 9.58 -0.05
N LEU A 3 2.12 9.04 0.51
CA LEU A 3 2.11 8.34 1.80
C LEU A 3 3.02 9.09 2.79
N PRO A 4 2.55 9.42 4.00
CA PRO A 4 3.42 9.89 5.07
C PRO A 4 4.38 8.78 5.51
N VAL A 5 5.54 9.17 6.02
CA VAL A 5 6.53 8.26 6.60
C VAL A 5 6.74 8.64 8.07
N ASP A 6 6.15 7.85 8.96
CA ASP A 6 6.21 8.05 10.40
C ASP A 6 7.54 7.57 10.97
N SER A 7 8.15 6.53 10.38
CA SER A 7 9.42 5.95 10.83
C SER A 7 10.62 6.84 10.46
N PRO A 8 11.34 7.44 11.43
CA PRO A 8 12.51 8.28 11.15
C PRO A 8 13.63 7.49 10.47
N MET A 9 13.78 6.21 10.83
CA MET A 9 14.77 5.31 10.25
C MET A 9 14.47 5.05 8.77
N LEU A 10 13.22 4.68 8.42
CA LEU A 10 12.85 4.44 7.03
C LEU A 10 12.95 5.73 6.20
N LEU A 11 12.54 6.87 6.77
CA LEU A 11 12.67 8.15 6.09
C LEU A 11 14.14 8.50 5.80
N ALA A 12 15.06 8.25 6.74
CA ALA A 12 16.49 8.44 6.52
C ALA A 12 17.01 7.53 5.40
N ILE A 13 16.66 6.23 5.42
CA ILE A 13 17.04 5.28 4.37
C ILE A 13 16.51 5.73 3.00
N MET A 14 15.26 6.16 2.92
CA MET A 14 14.63 6.61 1.67
C MET A 14 15.27 7.87 1.10
N LYS A 15 15.69 8.80 1.96
CA LYS A 15 16.42 10.02 1.56
C LYS A 15 17.85 9.74 1.11
N SER A 16 18.52 8.79 1.77
CA SER A 16 19.89 8.39 1.43
C SER A 16 19.97 7.40 0.27
N SER A 17 18.85 6.78 -0.11
CA SER A 17 18.80 5.82 -1.22
C SER A 17 19.18 6.47 -2.55
N PRO A 18 19.99 5.80 -3.40
CA PRO A 18 20.27 6.28 -4.76
C PRO A 18 19.01 6.37 -5.63
N LEU A 19 17.92 5.68 -5.24
CA LEU A 19 16.62 5.73 -5.91
C LEU A 19 15.82 7.00 -5.59
N ARG A 20 16.28 7.84 -4.64
CA ARG A 20 15.66 9.11 -4.25
C ARG A 20 14.15 8.98 -3.95
N LEU A 21 13.79 7.95 -3.17
CA LEU A 21 12.40 7.59 -2.88
C LEU A 21 11.64 8.67 -2.10
N ALA A 22 12.36 9.51 -1.35
CA ALA A 22 11.83 10.68 -0.67
C ALA A 22 12.67 11.91 -1.00
N LYS A 23 12.05 13.09 -1.12
CA LYS A 23 12.79 14.36 -1.21
C LYS A 23 13.41 14.70 0.14
N LEU A 24 14.51 15.45 0.14
CA LEU A 24 15.28 15.78 1.35
C LEU A 24 14.46 16.55 2.39
N ASP A 25 13.54 17.40 1.95
CA ASP A 25 12.70 18.28 2.76
C ASP A 25 11.31 17.71 3.06
N GLU A 26 10.93 16.59 2.45
CA GLU A 26 9.61 15.98 2.64
C GLU A 26 9.65 14.87 3.73
N LYS A 27 8.49 14.65 4.37
CA LYS A 27 8.23 13.51 5.28
C LYS A 27 7.24 12.51 4.68
N SER A 28 7.14 12.52 3.36
CA SER A 28 6.24 11.68 2.59
C SER A 28 6.95 11.18 1.35
N ILE A 29 6.36 10.15 0.75
CA ILE A 29 6.79 9.63 -0.54
C ILE A 29 5.61 9.61 -1.51
N ILE A 30 5.93 9.58 -2.80
CA ILE A 30 4.95 9.39 -3.86
C ILE A 30 5.15 7.98 -4.42
N THR A 31 4.08 7.17 -4.40
CA THR A 31 4.07 5.83 -4.97
C THR A 31 2.91 5.67 -5.96
N ARG A 32 2.93 4.58 -6.73
CA ARG A 32 1.92 4.28 -7.75
C ARG A 32 1.12 3.02 -7.40
N VAL A 33 -0.19 3.14 -7.58
CA VAL A 33 -1.15 2.02 -7.55
C VAL A 33 -1.91 2.07 -8.87
N ASN A 34 -2.09 0.91 -9.48
CA ASN A 34 -2.79 0.71 -10.74
C ASN A 34 -3.87 -0.35 -10.54
N LEU A 35 -4.96 -0.18 -11.29
CA LEU A 35 -5.97 -1.21 -11.51
C LEU A 35 -5.92 -1.57 -13.00
N VAL A 36 -5.65 -2.83 -13.29
CA VAL A 36 -5.50 -3.34 -14.66
C VAL A 36 -6.62 -4.33 -14.94
N GLN A 37 -7.32 -4.14 -16.05
CA GLN A 37 -8.35 -5.05 -16.54
C GLN A 37 -7.79 -5.84 -17.72
N VAL A 38 -7.88 -7.17 -17.67
CA VAL A 38 -7.49 -8.06 -18.76
C VAL A 38 -8.59 -9.11 -18.95
N GLY A 39 -9.44 -8.92 -19.96
CA GLY A 39 -10.62 -9.76 -20.13
C GLY A 39 -11.54 -9.69 -18.90
N ASP A 40 -11.83 -10.85 -18.29
CA ASP A 40 -12.63 -10.95 -17.07
C ASP A 40 -11.81 -10.85 -15.76
N ALA A 41 -10.49 -10.71 -15.88
CA ALA A 41 -9.59 -10.57 -14.75
C ALA A 41 -9.34 -9.10 -14.41
N GLN A 42 -9.28 -8.82 -13.10
CA GLN A 42 -8.93 -7.52 -12.56
C GLN A 42 -7.74 -7.66 -11.61
N ILE A 43 -6.70 -6.85 -11.83
CA ILE A 43 -5.44 -6.88 -11.07
C ILE A 43 -5.25 -5.53 -10.40
N LEU A 44 -5.18 -5.52 -9.07
CA LEU A 44 -4.81 -4.34 -8.28
C LEU A 44 -3.36 -4.48 -7.81
N THR A 45 -2.53 -3.48 -8.11
CA THR A 45 -1.11 -3.46 -7.74
C THR A 45 -0.93 -2.84 -6.35
N ILE A 46 -0.14 -3.44 -5.47
CA ILE A 46 0.15 -2.94 -4.13
C ILE A 46 1.66 -2.68 -4.01
N PRO A 47 2.09 -1.46 -3.64
CA PRO A 47 3.50 -1.06 -3.56
C PRO A 47 4.20 -1.53 -2.27
N GLY A 48 3.90 -2.74 -1.82
CA GLY A 48 4.40 -3.30 -0.56
C GLY A 48 3.75 -4.65 -0.24
N GLU A 49 3.89 -5.07 1.01
CA GLU A 49 3.38 -6.32 1.56
C GLU A 49 2.14 -6.03 2.41
N ALA A 50 0.96 -5.97 1.78
CA ALA A 50 -0.29 -5.79 2.51
C ALA A 50 -0.68 -7.04 3.31
N LEU A 51 -1.10 -6.84 4.56
CA LEU A 51 -1.61 -7.91 5.39
C LEU A 51 -2.87 -8.57 4.80
N PRO A 52 -3.15 -9.85 5.16
CA PRO A 52 -4.25 -10.60 4.57
C PRO A 52 -5.62 -9.93 4.70
N ASN A 53 -5.91 -9.29 5.83
CA ASN A 53 -7.17 -8.56 6.06
C ASN A 53 -7.41 -7.46 5.02
N ILE A 54 -6.37 -6.68 4.68
CA ILE A 54 -6.42 -5.64 3.63
C ILE A 54 -6.69 -6.30 2.29
N GLY A 55 -5.95 -7.37 1.96
CA GLY A 55 -6.11 -8.08 0.70
C GLY A 55 -7.52 -8.67 0.51
N TYR A 56 -8.03 -9.37 1.53
CA TYR A 56 -9.40 -9.91 1.52
C TYR A 56 -10.45 -8.81 1.42
N TYR A 57 -10.27 -7.68 2.12
CA TYR A 57 -11.18 -6.55 2.03
C TYR A 57 -11.24 -5.99 0.60
N LEU A 58 -10.09 -5.74 -0.03
CA LEU A 58 -10.01 -5.21 -1.38
C LEU A 58 -10.61 -6.18 -2.41
N LYS A 59 -10.28 -7.47 -2.36
CA LYS A 59 -10.80 -8.48 -3.31
C LYS A 59 -12.32 -8.59 -3.31
N ARG A 60 -12.98 -8.39 -2.15
CA ARG A 60 -14.46 -8.38 -2.05
C ARG A 60 -15.12 -7.15 -2.67
N LYS A 61 -14.35 -6.07 -2.88
CA LYS A 61 -14.82 -4.81 -3.46
C LYS A 61 -14.51 -4.70 -4.95
N MET A 62 -13.52 -5.44 -5.42
CA MET A 62 -13.19 -5.57 -6.85
C MET A 62 -14.32 -6.24 -7.64
N THR A 63 -14.45 -5.87 -8.91
CA THR A 63 -15.60 -6.21 -9.77
C THR A 63 -15.28 -7.25 -10.83
N GLY A 64 -14.01 -7.64 -10.99
CA GLY A 64 -13.61 -8.70 -11.92
C GLY A 64 -14.16 -10.08 -11.51
N ARG A 65 -14.30 -10.97 -12.50
CA ARG A 65 -14.60 -12.39 -12.23
C ARG A 65 -13.41 -13.07 -11.56
N HIS A 66 -12.19 -12.70 -11.99
CA HIS A 66 -10.93 -13.17 -11.41
C HIS A 66 -10.17 -11.99 -10.81
N ASN A 67 -10.20 -11.85 -9.48
CA ASN A 67 -9.54 -10.75 -8.79
C ASN A 67 -8.16 -11.15 -8.27
N PHE A 68 -7.14 -10.38 -8.65
CA PHE A 68 -5.75 -10.56 -8.24
C PHE A 68 -5.23 -9.33 -7.51
N LEU A 69 -4.37 -9.56 -6.53
CA LEU A 69 -3.59 -8.53 -5.85
C LEU A 69 -2.12 -8.85 -6.09
N PHE A 70 -1.40 -7.95 -6.74
CA PHE A 70 0.04 -8.10 -6.96
C PHE A 70 0.79 -7.21 -5.97
N GLY A 71 1.37 -7.83 -4.94
CA GLY A 71 2.26 -7.14 -3.99
C GLY A 71 3.60 -6.76 -4.62
N LEU A 72 4.36 -5.90 -3.92
CA LEU A 72 5.70 -5.45 -4.34
C LEU A 72 5.75 -4.90 -5.79
N THR A 73 4.73 -4.14 -6.19
CA THR A 73 4.60 -3.58 -7.54
C THR A 73 4.77 -2.07 -7.55
N ASN A 74 5.48 -1.55 -8.56
CA ASN A 74 5.97 -0.17 -8.66
C ASN A 74 6.99 0.23 -7.59
N ASP A 75 6.83 -0.23 -6.34
CA ASP A 75 7.74 0.01 -5.22
C ASP A 75 7.72 -1.18 -4.22
N ALA A 76 8.65 -1.17 -3.26
CA ALA A 76 8.78 -2.15 -2.19
C ALA A 76 8.79 -1.48 -0.80
N LEU A 77 7.62 -0.99 -0.35
CA LEU A 77 7.49 -0.12 0.84
C LEU A 77 7.33 -0.88 2.16
N GLY A 78 7.84 -2.10 2.24
CA GLY A 78 7.71 -2.96 3.42
C GLY A 78 6.27 -3.38 3.70
N TYR A 79 5.96 -3.63 4.98
CA TYR A 79 4.65 -4.12 5.40
C TYR A 79 3.61 -3.01 5.43
N ILE A 80 2.38 -3.36 5.06
CA ILE A 80 1.21 -2.48 5.14
C ILE A 80 0.17 -3.19 6.00
N LEU A 81 -0.11 -2.63 7.16
CA LEU A 81 -1.00 -3.17 8.18
C LEU A 81 -2.07 -2.13 8.52
N THR A 82 -3.26 -2.58 8.93
CA THR A 82 -4.31 -1.66 9.34
C THR A 82 -3.99 -1.06 10.70
N LYS A 83 -4.64 0.06 11.04
CA LYS A 83 -4.48 0.71 12.34
C LYS A 83 -4.83 -0.23 13.51
N GLU A 84 -5.78 -1.14 13.31
CA GLU A 84 -6.18 -2.14 14.31
C GLU A 84 -5.07 -3.16 14.59
N ASP A 85 -4.18 -3.39 13.62
CA ASP A 85 -3.02 -4.28 13.75
C ASP A 85 -1.75 -3.53 14.22
N TRP A 86 -1.80 -2.20 14.32
CA TRP A 86 -0.62 -1.39 14.62
C TRP A 86 -0.20 -1.53 16.10
N ASN A 87 0.99 -2.07 16.36
CA ASN A 87 1.49 -2.36 17.72
C ASN A 87 0.50 -3.17 18.59
N SER A 88 -0.37 -3.99 17.97
CA SER A 88 -1.44 -4.68 18.69
C SER A 88 -0.98 -5.97 19.38
N PHE A 89 0.11 -6.57 18.89
CA PHE A 89 0.71 -7.79 19.45
C PHE A 89 2.24 -7.71 19.36
N GLU A 90 2.95 -8.30 20.32
CA GLU A 90 4.43 -8.43 20.29
C GLU A 90 4.92 -9.09 18.98
N ARG A 91 4.16 -10.07 18.46
CA ARG A 91 4.52 -10.72 17.19
C ARG A 91 4.47 -9.77 15.98
N TYR A 92 3.79 -8.64 16.09
CA TYR A 92 3.68 -7.64 15.03
C TYR A 92 4.73 -6.54 15.13
N ASP A 93 5.60 -6.55 16.15
CA ASP A 93 6.67 -5.57 16.34
C ASP A 93 7.53 -5.39 15.08
N TYR A 94 7.88 -6.49 14.42
CA TYR A 94 8.67 -6.45 13.19
C TYR A 94 7.91 -5.76 12.04
N VAL A 95 6.66 -6.17 11.77
CA VAL A 95 5.89 -5.63 10.64
C VAL A 95 5.49 -4.18 10.87
N THR A 96 5.26 -3.76 12.12
CA THR A 96 5.02 -2.36 12.47
C THR A 96 6.28 -1.51 12.27
N ARG A 97 7.46 -2.00 12.69
CA ARG A 97 8.73 -1.26 12.52
C ARG A 97 9.16 -1.08 11.06
N ILE A 98 8.79 -2.02 10.18
CA ILE A 98 9.14 -2.02 8.75
C ILE A 98 7.96 -1.49 7.89
N SER A 99 6.97 -0.85 8.51
CA SER A 99 5.92 -0.11 7.81
C SER A 99 6.22 1.39 7.76
N LEU A 100 5.71 2.06 6.74
CA LEU A 100 5.81 3.52 6.62
C LEU A 100 5.10 4.25 7.75
N GLY A 101 3.98 3.72 8.25
CA GLY A 101 3.14 4.43 9.21
C GLY A 101 1.75 3.83 9.38
N GLU A 102 1.09 4.19 10.48
CA GLU A 102 -0.22 3.63 10.88
C GLU A 102 -1.33 3.95 9.86
N SER A 103 -1.24 5.11 9.22
CA SER A 103 -2.22 5.57 8.21
C SER A 103 -2.04 4.94 6.81
N THR A 104 -0.98 4.17 6.58
CA THR A 104 -0.61 3.68 5.24
C THR A 104 -1.70 2.83 4.62
N ALA A 105 -2.27 1.89 5.39
CA ALA A 105 -3.32 1.01 4.91
C ALA A 105 -4.61 1.76 4.58
N GLU A 106 -4.99 2.75 5.40
CA GLU A 106 -6.19 3.55 5.16
C GLU A 106 -6.11 4.30 3.83
N ILE A 107 -4.95 4.94 3.56
CA ILE A 107 -4.71 5.67 2.31
C ILE A 107 -4.70 4.69 1.13
N LEU A 108 -3.98 3.57 1.24
CA LEU A 108 -3.93 2.53 0.19
C LEU A 108 -5.33 2.04 -0.15
N ILE A 109 -6.14 1.70 0.86
CA ILE A 109 -7.50 1.20 0.68
C ILE A 109 -8.37 2.25 0.00
N ARG A 110 -8.35 3.49 0.47
CA ARG A 110 -9.13 4.59 -0.11
C ARG A 110 -8.81 4.79 -1.59
N GLU A 111 -7.52 4.89 -1.94
CA GLU A 111 -7.11 5.11 -3.33
C GLU A 111 -7.41 3.91 -4.22
N SER A 112 -7.26 2.68 -3.69
CA SER A 112 -7.62 1.46 -4.41
C SER A 112 -9.12 1.41 -4.72
N LEU A 113 -9.98 1.70 -3.75
CA LEU A 113 -11.42 1.73 -3.96
C LEU A 113 -11.84 2.84 -4.94
N ARG A 114 -11.14 3.99 -4.93
CA ARG A 114 -11.37 5.05 -5.93
C ARG A 114 -11.13 4.55 -7.35
N LEU A 115 -10.09 3.75 -7.57
CA LEU A 115 -9.81 3.14 -8.88
C LEU A 115 -10.88 2.12 -9.26
N VAL A 116 -11.25 1.23 -8.33
CA VAL A 116 -12.26 0.19 -8.57
C VAL A 116 -13.62 0.80 -8.91
N ASN A 117 -14.07 1.78 -8.14
CA ASN A 117 -15.35 2.46 -8.37
C ASN A 117 -15.33 3.32 -9.65
N GLY A 118 -14.17 3.86 -10.03
CA GLY A 118 -14.01 4.62 -11.28
C GLY A 118 -14.18 3.78 -12.54
N ILE A 119 -14.01 2.46 -12.47
CA ILE A 119 -14.35 1.53 -13.56
C ILE A 119 -15.85 1.24 -13.55
N ALA A 120 -16.46 0.98 -12.39
CA ALA A 120 -17.88 0.62 -12.29
C ALA A 120 -18.83 1.74 -12.74
N ALA A 121 -18.36 2.99 -12.76
CA ALA A 121 -19.12 4.14 -13.24
C ALA A 121 -19.02 4.36 -14.77
N LYS A 122 -18.26 3.54 -15.49
CA LYS A 122 -18.16 3.54 -16.96
C LYS A 122 -18.97 2.40 -17.55
#